data_AF-A0A6B3FF35-F1
#
_entry.id   AF-A0A6B3FF35-F1
#
_cell.length_a   1.000
_cell.length_b   1.000
_cell.length_c   1.000
_cell.angle_alpha   90.00
_cell.angle_beta   90.00
_cell.angle_gamma   90.00
#
_symmetry.space_group_name_H-M   'P 1'
#
loop_
_entity.id
_entity.type
_entity.pdbx_description
1 polymer ?
#
loop_
_entity_poly.entity_id
_entity_poly.type
_entity_poly.pdbx_seq_one_letter_code
_entity_poly.pdbx_strand_id
1 'polypeptide(L)' 'NFRRGGFLPREQRYARAKEFLATAHELFDSWHGDEIAADPDSGTFLRTARAGAFAHHGEQFDIHGQFNVPRSP' A
#
# COMPACT_ATOMS: atom_id res chain seq x y z
N ASN A 1 -12.13 -24.65 14.74
CA ASN A 1 -10.94 -25.54 14.69
C ASN A 1 -10.26 -25.35 13.33
N PHE A 2 -9.39 -24.35 13.20
CA PHE A 2 -8.88 -23.88 11.91
C PHE A 2 -7.47 -24.43 11.61
N ARG A 3 -7.31 -25.72 11.35
CA ARG A 3 -6.09 -26.21 10.68
C ARG A 3 -6.38 -27.45 9.82
N ARG A 4 -6.38 -27.27 8.50
CA ARG A 4 -6.14 -28.32 7.49
C ARG A 4 -5.01 -27.81 6.59
N GLY A 5 -3.89 -28.51 6.58
CA GLY A 5 -2.75 -28.21 5.69
C GLY A 5 -1.47 -27.94 6.49
N GLY A 6 -0.45 -28.78 6.25
CA GLY A 6 0.84 -28.74 6.95
C GLY A 6 1.57 -27.41 6.82
N PHE A 7 2.54 -27.19 7.70
CA PHE A 7 3.38 -25.98 7.70
C PHE A 7 3.92 -25.69 6.30
N LEU A 8 3.65 -24.48 5.78
CA LEU A 8 4.54 -23.89 4.77
C LEU A 8 5.97 -24.01 5.32
N PRO A 9 6.95 -24.55 4.54
CA PRO A 9 8.35 -24.53 4.93
C PRO A 9 8.73 -23.15 5.48
N ARG A 10 9.54 -23.12 6.54
CA ARG A 10 9.88 -21.89 7.28
C ARG A 10 10.27 -20.74 6.35
N GLU A 11 11.03 -21.05 5.30
CA GLU A 11 11.49 -20.11 4.27
C GLU A 11 10.33 -19.46 3.51
N GLN A 12 9.30 -20.23 3.13
CA GLN A 12 8.12 -19.70 2.42
C GLN A 12 7.32 -18.72 3.30
N ARG A 13 7.31 -18.92 4.64
CA ARG A 13 6.67 -17.97 5.56
C ARG A 13 7.41 -16.64 5.63
N TYR A 14 8.74 -16.66 5.63
CA TYR A 14 9.55 -15.44 5.66
C TYR A 14 9.58 -14.73 4.31
N ALA A 15 9.54 -15.46 3.18
CA ALA A 15 9.39 -14.87 1.86
C ALA A 15 8.11 -14.04 1.78
N ARG A 16 6.97 -14.61 2.17
CA ARG A 16 5.70 -13.89 2.23
C ARG A 16 5.70 -12.72 3.21
N ALA A 17 6.31 -12.87 4.38
CA ALA A 17 6.41 -11.78 5.35
C ALA A 17 7.27 -10.61 4.82
N LYS A 18 8.37 -10.92 4.12
CA LYS A 18 9.24 -9.92 3.49
C LYS A 18 8.49 -9.15 2.40
N GLU A 19 7.80 -9.86 1.51
CA GLU A 19 7.01 -9.20 0.46
C GLU A 19 5.88 -8.37 1.08
N PHE A 20 5.18 -8.89 2.08
CA PHE A 20 4.13 -8.14 2.77
C PHE A 20 4.63 -6.80 3.33
N LEU A 21 5.77 -6.79 4.02
CA LEU A 21 6.34 -5.55 4.55
C LEU A 21 6.75 -4.59 3.43
N ALA A 22 7.36 -5.10 2.36
CA ALA A 22 7.71 -4.29 1.19
C ALA A 22 6.47 -3.66 0.54
N THR A 23 5.44 -4.46 0.26
CA THR A 23 4.18 -3.98 -0.31
C THR A 23 3.48 -2.98 0.62
N ALA A 24 3.49 -3.20 1.94
CA ALA A 24 2.93 -2.25 2.90
C ALA A 24 3.65 -0.89 2.85
N HIS A 25 4.98 -0.90 2.74
CA HIS A 25 5.77 0.32 2.56
C HIS A 25 5.46 1.01 1.23
N GLU A 26 5.30 0.27 0.12
CA GLU A 26 4.87 0.85 -1.16
C GLU A 26 3.51 1.57 -1.05
N LEU A 27 2.56 0.99 -0.32
CA LEU A 27 1.26 1.64 -0.05
C LEU A 27 1.43 2.93 0.77
N PHE A 28 2.25 2.91 1.82
CA PHE A 28 2.49 4.11 2.64
C PHE A 28 3.24 5.20 1.88
N ASP A 29 4.11 4.81 0.95
CA ASP A 29 4.95 5.71 0.17
C ASP A 29 4.25 6.21 -1.10
N SER A 30 3.06 5.71 -1.41
CA SER A 30 2.18 6.22 -2.48
C SER A 30 1.67 7.64 -2.22
N TRP A 31 1.87 8.16 -1.01
CA TRP A 31 1.67 9.55 -0.63
C TRP A 31 3.02 10.23 -0.36
N HIS A 32 3.31 11.29 -1.10
CA HIS A 32 4.54 12.08 -1.02
C HIS A 32 4.47 13.20 0.03
N GLY A 33 3.27 13.58 0.45
CA GLY A 33 3.00 14.52 1.55
C GLY A 33 2.69 15.95 1.09
N ASP A 34 2.75 16.24 -0.20
CA ASP A 34 2.45 17.56 -0.77
C ASP A 34 1.13 17.58 -1.56
N GLU A 35 0.45 16.44 -1.69
CA GLU A 35 -0.70 16.28 -2.56
C GLU A 35 -1.99 16.92 -2.02
N ILE A 36 -2.08 17.18 -0.71
CA ILE A 36 -3.26 17.82 -0.12
C ILE A 36 -3.12 19.34 -0.29
N ALA A 37 -3.96 19.92 -1.14
CA ALA A 37 -4.06 21.37 -1.34
C ALA A 37 -4.98 22.02 -0.31
N ALA A 38 -6.15 21.41 -0.09
CA ALA A 38 -7.22 21.92 0.77
C ALA A 38 -7.55 23.42 0.53
N ASP A 39 -7.71 23.80 -0.75
CA ASP A 39 -7.94 25.18 -1.18
C ASP A 39 -9.46 25.47 -1.35
N PRO A 40 -10.06 26.30 -0.48
CA PRO A 40 -11.48 26.64 -0.56
C PRO A 40 -11.81 27.62 -1.69
N ASP A 41 -10.87 28.44 -2.15
CA ASP A 41 -11.12 29.48 -3.15
C ASP A 41 -11.26 28.86 -4.55
N SER A 42 -10.41 27.88 -4.87
CA SER A 42 -10.50 27.10 -6.11
C SER A 42 -11.38 25.86 -6.02
N GLY A 43 -11.76 25.44 -4.79
CA GLY A 43 -12.46 24.18 -4.54
C GLY A 43 -11.59 22.93 -4.70
N THR A 44 -10.26 23.09 -4.73
CA THR A 44 -9.31 21.99 -4.98
C THR A 44 -8.87 21.35 -3.67
N PHE A 45 -9.25 20.10 -3.43
CA PHE A 45 -8.76 19.35 -2.26
C PHE A 45 -7.43 18.65 -2.50
N LEU A 46 -7.28 17.92 -3.62
CA LEU A 46 -6.03 17.24 -4.01
C LEU A 46 -5.37 17.97 -5.18
N ARG A 47 -4.04 18.17 -5.09
CA ARG A 47 -3.20 18.67 -6.19
C ARG A 47 -3.13 17.71 -7.37
N THR A 48 -3.30 16.41 -7.10
CA THR A 48 -3.28 15.37 -8.11
C THR A 48 -4.36 14.33 -7.84
N ALA A 49 -5.09 13.94 -8.88
CA ALA A 49 -6.09 12.88 -8.81
C ALA A 49 -5.48 11.49 -8.51
N ARG A 50 -4.15 11.36 -8.65
CA ARG A 50 -3.39 10.11 -8.45
C ARG A 50 -2.77 9.98 -7.06
N ALA A 51 -3.05 10.90 -6.12
CA ALA A 51 -2.48 10.84 -4.77
C ALA A 51 -2.81 9.50 -4.10
N GLY A 52 -1.79 8.77 -3.62
CA GLY A 52 -1.97 7.44 -3.05
C GLY A 52 -2.03 6.30 -4.07
N ALA A 53 -1.88 6.54 -5.38
CA ALA A 53 -1.95 5.48 -6.37
C ALA A 53 -0.76 4.52 -6.25
N PHE A 54 -1.03 3.22 -6.28
CA PHE A 54 0.00 2.17 -6.25
C PHE A 54 -0.36 1.02 -7.19
N ALA A 55 0.67 0.28 -7.61
CA ALA A 55 0.54 -1.00 -8.31
C ALA A 55 1.73 -1.88 -7.93
N HIS A 56 1.44 -3.03 -7.32
CA HIS A 56 2.41 -4.02 -6.90
C HIS A 56 2.11 -5.34 -7.60
N HIS A 57 3.13 -5.91 -8.24
CA HIS A 57 3.06 -7.22 -8.88
C HIS A 57 4.27 -8.04 -8.41
N GLY A 58 4.01 -9.00 -7.52
CA GLY A 58 5.00 -9.85 -6.87
C GLY A 58 4.57 -11.31 -6.80
N GLU A 59 5.40 -12.15 -6.21
CA GLU A 59 5.13 -13.59 -6.12
C GLU A 59 4.00 -13.92 -5.14
N GLN A 60 3.75 -13.05 -4.16
CA GLN A 60 2.77 -13.25 -3.10
C GLN A 60 1.58 -12.32 -3.21
N PHE A 61 1.74 -11.14 -3.85
CA PHE A 61 0.69 -10.14 -4.00
C PHE A 61 0.64 -9.59 -5.43
N ASP A 62 -0.56 -9.49 -5.99
CA ASP A 62 -0.85 -8.78 -7.23
C ASP A 62 -2.00 -7.82 -6.95
N ILE A 63 -1.66 -6.57 -6.60
CA ILE A 63 -2.62 -5.57 -6.12
C ILE A 63 -2.32 -4.20 -6.71
N HIS A 64 -3.38 -3.46 -7.03
CA HIS A 64 -3.29 -2.08 -7.46
C HIS A 64 -4.48 -1.30 -6.93
N GLY A 65 -4.33 0.02 -6.79
CA GLY A 65 -5.39 0.87 -6.30
C GLY A 65 -4.90 2.21 -5.82
N GLN A 66 -5.65 2.80 -4.91
CA GLN A 66 -5.33 4.08 -4.28
C GLN A 66 -5.41 3.91 -2.76
N PHE A 67 -4.28 4.10 -2.07
CA PHE A 67 -4.23 4.04 -0.63
C PHE A 67 -4.99 5.23 -0.05
N ASN A 68 -5.95 4.97 0.82
CA ASN A 68 -6.96 5.96 1.20
C ASN A 68 -6.55 6.87 2.35
N VAL A 69 -5.35 6.70 2.91
CA VAL A 69 -4.86 7.47 4.05
C VAL A 69 -3.50 8.08 3.71
N PRO A 70 -3.33 9.40 3.79
CA PRO A 70 -2.04 10.06 3.63
C PRO A 70 -1.00 9.59 4.64
N ARG A 71 0.28 9.74 4.29
CA ARG A 71 1.39 9.48 5.21
C ARG A 71 1.25 10.32 6.48
N SER A 72 1.52 9.70 7.64
CA SER A 72 1.59 10.41 8.92
C SER A 72 2.83 11.32 9.00
N PRO A 73 2.79 12.42 9.76
CA PRO A 73 3.93 13.34 9.90
C PRO A 73 5.25 12.69 10.33
#